data_AF-A0A7D5N7D6-F1
#
_entry.id   AF-A0A7D5N7D6-F1
#
_cell.length_a   1.000
_cell.length_b   1.000
_cell.length_c   1.000
_cell.angle_alpha   90.00
_cell.angle_beta   90.00
_cell.angle_gamma   90.00
#
_symmetry.space_group_name_H-M   'P 1'
#
loop_
_entity.id
_entity.type
_entity.pdbx_description
1 polymer ?
#
loop_
_entity_poly.entity_id
_entity_poly.type
_entity_poly.pdbx_seq_one_letter_code
_entity_poly.pdbx_strand_id
1 'polypeptide(L)'
;MRRFKYRFSSVVGGGENIRFINASTPNVNYAVQNPDDYIVSANPMIFIPKFNRGDPLVPGLSAGTLAFLSYPYSTSGTVMPTVSSMSSQIGACWGVAYSKQAKRFLPRPF
;
A
#
# COMPACT_ATOMS: atom_id res chain seq x y z
N MET A 1 50.28 -21.39 -17.90
CA MET A 1 48.80 -21.57 -17.96
C MET A 1 48.15 -20.68 -16.91
N ARG A 2 47.56 -19.54 -17.29
CA ARG A 2 46.82 -18.67 -16.36
C ARG A 2 45.39 -19.18 -16.24
N ARG A 3 45.00 -19.67 -15.06
CA ARG A 3 43.59 -20.01 -14.76
C ARG A 3 42.81 -18.72 -14.50
N PHE A 4 41.85 -18.41 -15.36
CA PHE A 4 40.83 -17.38 -15.09
C PHE A 4 39.93 -17.87 -13.96
N LYS A 5 39.98 -17.20 -12.80
CA LYS A 5 39.00 -17.38 -11.73
C LYS A 5 37.85 -16.39 -11.96
N TYR A 6 36.74 -16.86 -12.53
CA TYR A 6 35.48 -16.14 -12.44
C TYR A 6 34.93 -16.35 -11.01
N ARG A 7 35.16 -15.37 -10.13
CA ARG A 7 34.48 -15.34 -8.83
C ARG A 7 33.25 -14.44 -8.96
N PHE A 8 32.08 -15.04 -9.13
CA PHE A 8 30.82 -14.35 -8.88
C PHE A 8 30.70 -14.13 -7.37
N SER A 9 31.06 -12.94 -6.90
CA SER A 9 30.93 -12.53 -5.49
C SER A 9 29.61 -11.80 -5.31
N SER A 10 28.54 -12.53 -5.04
CA SER A 10 27.27 -11.97 -4.58
C SER A 10 27.37 -11.69 -3.07
N VAL A 11 27.93 -10.53 -2.70
CA VAL A 11 28.02 -10.08 -1.29
C VAL A 11 27.36 -8.70 -1.10
N VAL A 12 26.63 -8.21 -2.10
CA VAL A 12 25.86 -6.96 -1.96
C VAL A 12 24.37 -7.28 -2.01
N GLY A 13 23.65 -6.72 -1.03
CA GLY A 13 22.32 -7.16 -0.61
C GLY A 13 21.19 -6.88 -1.59
N GLY A 14 20.22 -7.81 -1.59
CA GLY A 14 18.84 -7.63 -2.04
C GLY A 14 18.66 -7.43 -3.55
N GLY A 15 18.44 -8.51 -4.30
CA GLY A 15 18.02 -8.40 -5.71
C GLY A 15 18.25 -9.66 -6.56
N GLU A 16 19.16 -10.55 -6.15
CA GLU A 16 19.56 -11.70 -6.97
C GLU A 16 18.78 -12.97 -6.60
N ASN A 17 18.13 -13.59 -7.61
CA ASN A 17 17.36 -14.84 -7.49
C ASN A 17 18.23 -16.11 -7.39
N ILE A 18 19.51 -16.03 -7.77
CA ILE A 18 20.43 -17.18 -7.75
C ILE A 18 21.53 -16.94 -6.73
N ARG A 19 21.64 -17.83 -5.73
CA ARG A 19 22.67 -17.76 -4.68
C ARG A 19 23.23 -19.13 -4.33
N PHE A 20 24.52 -19.15 -4.03
CA PHE A 20 25.21 -20.31 -3.49
C PHE A 20 25.49 -20.03 -2.00
N ILE A 21 24.71 -20.66 -1.11
CA ILE A 21 24.82 -20.50 0.34
C ILE A 21 25.21 -21.83 0.99
N ASN A 22 25.90 -21.76 2.13
CA ASN A 22 26.21 -22.94 2.93
C ASN A 22 24.95 -23.40 3.69
N ALA A 23 24.87 -24.69 4.00
CA ALA A 23 23.72 -25.28 4.69
C ALA A 23 23.43 -24.57 6.03
N SER A 24 22.14 -24.41 6.34
CA SER A 24 21.63 -23.79 7.57
C SER A 24 21.97 -22.29 7.76
N THR A 25 21.96 -21.51 6.68
CA THR A 25 22.05 -20.04 6.78
C THR A 25 20.64 -19.43 6.95
N PRO A 26 20.28 -18.87 8.12
CA PRO A 26 19.00 -18.18 8.31
C PRO A 26 19.01 -16.79 7.65
N ASN A 27 17.82 -16.20 7.45
CA ASN A 27 17.63 -14.82 6.96
C ASN A 27 18.19 -14.52 5.56
N VAL A 28 18.17 -15.51 4.66
CA VAL A 28 18.56 -15.32 3.26
C VAL A 28 17.44 -14.62 2.50
N ASN A 29 17.64 -13.37 2.09
CA ASN A 29 16.70 -12.62 1.25
C ASN A 29 16.81 -13.11 -0.20
N TYR A 30 15.78 -13.79 -0.72
CA TYR A 30 15.74 -14.34 -2.09
C TYR A 30 15.27 -13.34 -3.17
N ALA A 31 15.09 -12.06 -2.82
CA ALA A 31 14.47 -11.05 -3.69
C ALA A 31 13.07 -11.45 -4.20
N VAL A 32 12.44 -12.44 -3.56
CA VAL A 32 11.02 -12.72 -3.68
C VAL A 32 10.31 -11.55 -3.01
N GLN A 33 9.33 -10.94 -3.70
CA GLN A 33 8.60 -9.79 -3.18
C GLN A 33 8.10 -10.06 -1.75
N ASN A 34 8.78 -9.49 -0.76
CA ASN A 34 8.34 -9.51 0.62
C ASN A 34 7.47 -8.26 0.85
N PRO A 35 6.20 -8.40 1.27
CA PRO A 35 5.36 -7.25 1.63
C PRO A 35 6.03 -6.27 2.59
N ASP A 36 6.85 -6.76 3.53
CA ASP A 36 7.56 -5.91 4.50
C ASP A 36 8.57 -4.96 3.82
N ASP A 37 9.12 -5.31 2.66
CA ASP A 37 10.05 -4.45 1.92
C ASP A 37 9.35 -3.21 1.32
N TYR A 38 8.01 -3.21 1.26
CA TYR A 38 7.20 -2.11 0.71
C TYR A 38 6.51 -1.27 1.79
N ILE A 39 6.61 -1.69 3.06
CA ILE A 39 5.96 -1.03 4.19
C ILE A 39 7.01 -0.20 4.94
N VAL A 40 6.89 1.13 4.88
CA VAL A 40 7.86 2.06 5.48
C VAL A 40 7.64 2.26 6.99
N SER A 41 6.47 1.89 7.51
CA SER A 41 6.07 2.05 8.92
C SER A 41 5.38 0.78 9.40
N ALA A 42 5.68 0.33 10.63
CA ALA A 42 5.08 -0.87 11.23
C ALA A 42 3.53 -0.84 11.32
N ASN A 43 2.92 0.34 11.19
CA ASN A 43 1.47 0.50 11.15
C ASN A 43 1.08 1.53 10.08
N PRO A 44 0.99 1.15 8.79
CA PRO A 44 0.63 2.07 7.74
C PRO A 44 -0.85 2.48 7.84
N MET A 45 -1.16 3.68 7.39
CA MET A 45 -2.55 4.11 7.20
C MET A 45 -3.12 3.47 5.94
N ILE A 46 -4.22 2.74 6.09
CA ILE A 46 -5.01 2.22 4.98
C ILE A 46 -6.09 3.22 4.61
N PHE A 47 -6.39 3.32 3.31
CA PHE A 47 -7.40 4.23 2.76
C PHE A 47 -8.40 3.43 1.93
N ILE A 48 -9.68 3.53 2.28
CA ILE A 48 -10.73 2.71 1.69
C ILE A 48 -11.86 3.62 1.20
N PRO A 49 -12.23 3.54 -0.10
CA PRO A 49 -13.46 4.13 -0.59
C PRO A 49 -14.66 3.28 -0.15
N LYS A 50 -15.70 3.95 0.34
CA LYS A 50 -16.98 3.32 0.67
C LYS A 50 -18.00 3.70 -0.38
N PHE A 51 -18.58 2.69 -1.04
CA PHE A 51 -19.69 2.90 -1.95
C PHE A 51 -20.98 3.15 -1.15
N ASN A 52 -21.52 4.35 -1.28
CA ASN A 52 -22.83 4.69 -0.75
C ASN A 52 -23.85 4.66 -1.89
N ARG A 53 -24.99 4.03 -1.65
CA ARG A 53 -26.10 4.02 -2.60
C ARG A 53 -26.84 5.35 -2.55
N GLY A 54 -26.92 6.06 -3.66
CA GLY A 54 -27.68 7.30 -3.80
C GLY A 54 -26.94 8.35 -4.64
N ASP A 55 -27.62 9.46 -4.94
CA ASP A 55 -27.02 10.60 -5.62
C ASP A 55 -26.34 11.53 -4.59
N PRO A 56 -25.01 11.75 -4.67
CA PRO A 56 -24.30 12.67 -3.78
C PRO A 56 -24.49 14.15 -4.10
N LEU A 57 -25.02 14.50 -5.29
CA LEU A 57 -25.26 15.88 -5.74
C LEU A 57 -26.64 16.39 -5.29
N VAL A 58 -27.57 15.49 -4.99
CA VAL A 58 -28.89 15.86 -4.46
C VAL A 58 -28.80 15.99 -2.93
N PRO A 59 -29.20 17.13 -2.36
CA PRO A 59 -29.22 17.30 -0.91
C PRO A 59 -30.17 16.29 -0.27
N GLY A 60 -29.62 15.44 0.59
CA GLY A 60 -30.31 14.33 1.25
C GLY A 60 -29.34 13.51 2.10
N LEU A 61 -29.80 12.40 2.67
CA LEU A 61 -28.97 11.55 3.56
C LEU A 61 -27.72 10.99 2.85
N SER A 62 -27.82 10.77 1.53
CA SER A 62 -26.73 10.25 0.69
C SER A 62 -25.53 11.20 0.62
N ALA A 63 -25.77 12.52 0.57
CA ALA A 63 -24.72 13.53 0.46
C ALA A 63 -23.88 13.65 1.75
N GLY A 64 -24.50 13.47 2.91
CA GLY A 64 -23.84 13.54 4.23
C GLY A 64 -23.15 12.25 4.67
N THR A 65 -23.24 11.18 3.88
CA THR A 65 -22.64 9.89 4.26
C THR A 65 -21.13 9.88 3.97
N LEU A 66 -20.33 9.25 4.85
CA LEU A 66 -18.89 9.07 4.63
C LEU A 66 -18.63 8.19 3.42
N ALA A 67 -17.82 8.66 2.48
CA ALA A 67 -17.49 7.95 1.24
C ALA A 67 -15.99 7.59 1.13
N PHE A 68 -15.14 8.17 1.97
CA PHE A 68 -13.72 7.80 2.03
C PHE A 68 -13.27 7.79 3.48
N LEU A 69 -12.56 6.73 3.86
CA LEU A 69 -12.23 6.41 5.23
C LEU A 69 -10.75 6.03 5.31
N SER A 70 -10.10 6.41 6.41
CA SER A 70 -8.76 5.92 6.73
C SER A 70 -8.67 5.35 8.14
N TYR A 71 -7.86 4.31 8.26
CA TYR A 71 -7.60 3.60 9.51
C TYR A 71 -6.11 3.22 9.59
N PRO A 72 -5.52 3.18 10.79
CA PRO A 72 -4.27 2.45 11.00
C PRO A 72 -4.49 0.96 10.74
N TYR A 73 -3.56 0.27 10.06
CA TYR A 73 -3.66 -1.15 9.73
C TYR A 73 -3.92 -2.06 10.95
N SER A 74 -3.38 -1.72 12.13
CA SER A 74 -3.59 -2.47 13.37
C SER A 74 -5.01 -2.33 13.96
N THR A 75 -5.85 -1.47 13.38
CA THR A 75 -7.18 -1.17 13.91
C THR A 75 -8.15 -2.28 13.53
N SER A 76 -8.89 -2.77 14.51
CA SER A 76 -9.99 -3.72 14.32
C SER A 76 -11.25 -3.23 15.06
N GLY A 77 -12.43 -3.60 14.56
CA GLY A 77 -13.72 -3.28 15.20
C GLY A 77 -14.35 -1.93 14.84
N THR A 78 -15.10 -1.35 15.78
CA THR A 78 -16.02 -0.20 15.62
C THR A 78 -15.36 1.18 15.76
N VAL A 79 -14.03 1.25 15.65
CA VAL A 79 -13.30 2.50 15.85
C VAL A 79 -13.70 3.50 14.75
N MET A 80 -13.87 4.78 15.14
CA MET A 80 -14.17 5.82 14.16
C MET A 80 -12.97 6.07 13.23
N PRO A 81 -13.20 6.36 11.94
CA PRO A 81 -12.13 6.63 10.98
C PRO A 81 -11.28 7.82 11.42
N THR A 82 -9.96 7.70 11.24
CA THR A 82 -9.01 8.76 11.62
C THR A 82 -9.09 9.95 10.67
N VAL A 83 -9.31 9.70 9.39
CA VAL A 83 -9.61 10.72 8.38
C VAL A 83 -10.80 10.24 7.56
N SER A 84 -11.75 11.13 7.31
CA SER A 84 -12.92 10.80 6.50
C SER A 84 -13.38 11.96 5.62
N SER A 85 -13.92 11.64 4.45
CA SER A 85 -14.52 12.61 3.54
C SER A 85 -15.96 12.24 3.21
N MET A 86 -16.80 13.25 3.01
CA MET A 86 -18.23 13.08 2.72
C MET A 86 -18.47 12.78 1.25
N SER A 87 -19.55 12.06 0.94
CA SER A 87 -19.91 11.72 -0.44
C SER A 87 -20.10 12.95 -1.34
N SER A 88 -20.56 14.07 -0.78
CA SER A 88 -20.68 15.35 -1.50
C SER A 88 -19.34 15.94 -1.96
N GLN A 89 -18.22 15.58 -1.34
CA GLN A 89 -16.90 16.15 -1.64
C GLN A 89 -16.13 15.36 -2.71
N ILE A 90 -16.41 14.07 -2.85
CA ILE A 90 -15.59 13.12 -3.63
C ILE A 90 -16.40 12.30 -4.63
N GLY A 91 -17.74 12.36 -4.58
CA GLY A 91 -18.59 11.55 -5.46
C GLY A 91 -18.42 10.05 -5.24
N ALA A 92 -18.74 9.24 -6.25
CA ALA A 92 -18.42 7.81 -6.18
C ALA A 92 -17.02 7.55 -6.73
N CYS A 93 -16.23 6.78 -5.99
CA CYS A 93 -14.86 6.46 -6.35
C CYS A 93 -14.69 4.97 -6.61
N TRP A 94 -14.31 4.63 -7.84
CA TRP A 94 -14.03 3.25 -8.25
C TRP A 94 -12.57 2.82 -8.02
N GLY A 95 -11.71 3.76 -7.62
CA GLY A 95 -10.31 3.50 -7.35
C GLY A 95 -9.64 4.67 -6.66
N VAL A 96 -8.54 4.36 -6.00
CA VAL A 96 -7.70 5.32 -5.27
C VAL A 96 -6.30 5.22 -5.84
N ALA A 97 -5.75 6.34 -6.27
CA ALA A 97 -4.36 6.42 -6.71
C ALA A 97 -3.57 7.29 -5.75
N TYR A 98 -2.37 6.86 -5.37
CA TYR A 98 -1.45 7.69 -4.60
C TYR A 98 -0.53 8.46 -5.55
N SER A 99 -0.58 9.80 -5.50
CA SER A 99 0.36 10.64 -6.24
C SER A 99 1.58 10.95 -5.38
N LYS A 100 2.76 10.51 -5.83
CA LYS A 100 4.03 10.80 -5.14
C LYS A 100 4.39 12.28 -5.15
N GLN A 101 4.03 13.01 -6.21
CA GLN A 101 4.30 14.44 -6.37
C GLN A 101 3.42 15.29 -5.45
N ALA A 102 2.13 14.97 -5.39
CA ALA A 102 1.19 15.68 -4.53
C ALA A 102 1.23 15.20 -3.07
N LYS A 103 1.88 14.05 -2.79
CA LYS A 103 1.86 13.33 -1.50
C LYS A 103 0.42 13.15 -0.98
N ARG A 104 -0.51 12.90 -1.90
CA ARG A 104 -1.95 12.86 -1.64
C ARG A 104 -2.57 11.67 -2.36
N PHE A 105 -3.59 11.10 -1.73
CA PHE A 105 -4.47 10.13 -2.36
C PHE A 105 -5.50 10.89 -3.20
N LEU A 106 -5.65 10.46 -4.45
CA LEU A 106 -6.62 10.98 -5.39
C LEU A 106 -7.66 9.89 -5.61
N PRO A 107 -8.84 10.03 -5.01
CA PRO A 107 -10.02 9.29 -5.41
C PRO A 107 -10.36 9.69 -6.84
N ARG A 108 -10.67 8.73 -7.72
CA ARG A 108 -11.09 9.06 -9.09
C ARG A 108 -12.63 9.12 -9.16
N PRO A 109 -13.24 10.32 -9.25
CA PRO A 109 -14.67 10.47 -9.52
C PRO A 109 -14.99 10.19 -11.00
N PHE A 110 -16.27 10.00 -11.31
CA PHE A 110 -16.82 10.06 -12.66
C PHE A 110 -16.91 11.50 -13.18
#